data_AF-A0A0D2K117-F1
#
_entry.id   AF-A0A0D2K117-F1
#
_cell.length_a   1.000
_cell.length_b   1.000
_cell.length_c   1.000
_cell.angle_alpha   90.00
_cell.angle_beta   90.00
_cell.angle_gamma   90.00
#
_symmetry.space_group_name_H-M   'P 1'
#
loop_
_entity.id
_entity.type
_entity.pdbx_description
1 polymer ?
#
loop_
_entity_poly.entity_id
_entity_poly.type
_entity_poly.pdbx_seq_one_letter_code
_entity_poly.pdbx_strand_id
1 'polypeptide(L)'
;MDLTPTGQEKELLDQIWQSQDPAEAAPLDFTQKRWPEKWAGEKPKQVTTQIFEDHLLAILKWPDWVRVYAKPSLAVVAVSKYLRSKGEPGGVVWMAPGAGKHFDPPSGAPGLAVLRADWAPGAAEVRNAASEAYARGLKLLVDESTTGFRLAPGGACQAFDLSPDMVLFGPSLAGGRDFAAVAGVGDPPDEPAKQPKQEALALAEAILVRAARPETAADQAGLGRIFLIGLNYFSARAGLSDEVSWEGPHALPRLSGKRLWAFLELAKEEGIALNPLVILDASLDLKDAPEAIWPRLARASARLKFLPQGEKAPLGWTDAAANTRCQRVDDILNSIKNTD
;
A
#
# COMPACT_ATOMS: atom_id res chain seq x y z
N MET A 1 9.55 7.87 11.92
CA MET A 1 8.90 9.18 12.17
C MET A 1 8.13 9.07 13.46
N ASP A 2 8.10 10.13 14.27
CA ASP A 2 7.29 10.18 15.49
C ASP A 2 5.80 10.25 15.13
N LEU A 3 4.97 9.42 15.81
CA LEU A 3 3.51 9.41 15.69
C LEU A 3 2.83 10.21 16.80
N THR A 4 3.60 10.90 17.63
CA THR A 4 3.08 11.88 18.56
C THR A 4 2.62 13.12 17.77
N PRO A 5 1.35 13.55 17.91
CA PRO A 5 0.89 14.79 17.29
C PRO A 5 1.59 15.99 17.95
N THR A 6 1.95 16.97 17.14
CA THR A 6 2.38 18.29 17.63
C THR A 6 1.23 19.00 18.36
N GLY A 7 1.52 20.09 19.08
CA GLY A 7 0.48 20.88 19.76
C GLY A 7 -0.61 21.39 18.81
N GLN A 8 -0.23 21.88 17.64
CA GLN A 8 -1.16 22.34 16.60
C GLN A 8 -1.98 21.19 16.01
N GLU A 9 -1.34 20.06 15.69
CA GLU A 9 -2.05 18.88 15.19
C GLU A 9 -3.05 18.36 16.23
N LYS A 10 -2.68 18.35 17.52
CA LYS A 10 -3.58 17.93 18.60
C LYS A 10 -4.80 18.85 18.73
N GLU A 11 -4.60 20.16 18.66
CA GLU A 11 -5.70 21.12 18.71
C GLU A 11 -6.68 20.91 17.55
N LEU A 12 -6.16 20.71 16.33
CA LEU A 12 -6.99 20.41 15.16
C LEU A 12 -7.73 19.07 15.29
N LEU A 13 -7.05 18.01 15.76
CA LEU A 13 -7.68 16.71 16.04
C LEU A 13 -8.81 16.82 17.08
N ASP A 14 -8.60 17.61 18.13
CA ASP A 14 -9.63 17.88 19.15
C ASP A 14 -10.83 18.64 18.58
N GLN A 15 -10.60 19.66 17.75
CA GLN A 15 -11.65 20.42 17.08
C GLN A 15 -12.47 19.53 16.14
N ILE A 16 -11.81 18.74 15.29
CA ILE A 16 -12.46 17.79 14.37
C ILE A 16 -13.29 16.75 15.15
N TRP A 17 -12.74 16.22 16.24
CA TRP A 17 -13.49 15.26 17.07
C TRP A 17 -14.74 15.89 17.69
N GLN A 18 -14.68 17.15 18.12
CA GLN A 18 -15.81 17.84 18.72
C GLN A 18 -16.89 18.22 17.72
N SER A 19 -16.51 18.74 16.54
CA SER A 19 -17.48 19.21 15.55
C SER A 19 -18.12 18.08 14.76
N GLN A 20 -17.34 17.03 14.46
CA GLN A 20 -17.74 15.94 13.57
C GLN A 20 -18.19 16.44 12.18
N ASP A 21 -17.72 17.61 11.76
CA ASP A 21 -18.06 18.16 10.44
C ASP A 21 -17.52 17.23 9.33
N PRO A 22 -18.26 17.07 8.22
CA PRO A 22 -17.76 16.31 7.09
C PRO A 22 -16.57 17.02 6.44
N ALA A 23 -15.66 16.25 5.83
CA ALA A 23 -14.59 16.84 5.04
C ALA A 23 -15.15 17.49 3.76
N GLU A 24 -14.77 18.74 3.49
CA GLU A 24 -15.16 19.47 2.28
C GLU A 24 -14.40 19.01 1.02
N ALA A 25 -13.20 18.44 1.21
CA ALA A 25 -12.34 17.97 0.13
C ALA A 25 -13.01 16.82 -0.67
N ALA A 26 -12.57 16.61 -1.92
CA ALA A 26 -13.03 15.50 -2.74
C ALA A 26 -12.78 14.13 -2.06
N PRO A 27 -13.58 13.09 -2.39
CA PRO A 27 -13.35 11.74 -1.87
C PRO A 27 -11.95 11.23 -2.19
N LEU A 28 -11.36 10.51 -1.24
CA LEU A 28 -10.06 9.89 -1.35
C LEU A 28 -10.21 8.40 -1.66
N ASP A 29 -9.34 7.87 -2.52
CA ASP A 29 -9.29 6.45 -2.82
C ASP A 29 -7.89 5.90 -2.58
N PHE A 30 -7.68 5.32 -1.40
CA PHE A 30 -6.42 4.69 -1.00
C PHE A 30 -6.41 3.17 -1.25
N THR A 31 -7.33 2.69 -2.11
CA THR A 31 -7.36 1.28 -2.54
C THR A 31 -6.53 1.04 -3.81
N GLN A 32 -6.20 2.12 -4.53
CA GLN A 32 -5.61 2.09 -5.86
C GLN A 32 -4.12 1.76 -5.80
N LYS A 33 -3.74 0.53 -6.19
CA LYS A 33 -2.34 0.09 -6.30
C LYS A 33 -1.64 0.68 -7.53
N ARG A 34 -1.53 1.99 -7.61
CA ARG A 34 -0.89 2.70 -8.74
C ARG A 34 -0.35 4.06 -8.32
N TRP A 35 0.66 4.52 -9.03
CA TRP A 35 1.07 5.92 -8.95
C TRP A 35 0.08 6.83 -9.71
N PRO A 36 -0.02 8.12 -9.36
CA PRO A 36 -0.99 9.03 -9.98
C PRO A 36 -0.73 9.23 -11.48
N GLU A 37 -1.73 8.95 -12.31
CA GLU A 37 -1.64 9.17 -13.78
C GLU A 37 -1.35 10.63 -14.12
N LYS A 38 -1.83 11.57 -13.29
CA LYS A 38 -1.62 13.02 -13.46
C LYS A 38 -0.15 13.42 -13.49
N TRP A 39 0.76 12.58 -12.98
CA TRP A 39 2.20 12.83 -13.05
C TRP A 39 2.77 12.77 -14.47
N ALA A 40 2.07 12.12 -15.41
CA ALA A 40 2.48 12.09 -16.81
C ALA A 40 2.11 13.36 -17.61
N GLY A 41 1.34 14.28 -17.02
CA GLY A 41 0.80 15.45 -17.72
C GLY A 41 -0.24 15.08 -18.80
N GLU A 42 -0.68 16.07 -19.57
CA GLU A 42 -1.79 15.91 -20.53
C GLU A 42 -1.43 15.07 -21.76
N LYS A 43 -0.15 15.03 -22.15
CA LYS A 43 0.34 14.27 -23.32
C LYS A 43 1.68 13.61 -23.00
N PRO A 44 1.67 12.34 -22.58
CA PRO A 44 2.89 11.57 -22.36
C PRO A 44 3.72 11.56 -23.65
N LYS A 45 5.02 11.86 -23.55
CA LYS A 45 5.93 11.79 -24.69
C LYS A 45 6.03 10.34 -25.17
N GLN A 46 6.23 10.13 -26.47
CA GLN A 46 6.58 8.80 -26.95
C GLN A 46 7.95 8.40 -26.40
N VAL A 47 8.03 7.21 -25.83
CA VAL A 47 9.21 6.63 -25.19
C VAL A 47 9.44 5.25 -25.80
N THR A 48 10.70 4.88 -26.05
CA THR A 48 11.06 3.52 -26.47
C THR A 48 11.37 2.67 -25.24
N THR A 49 11.32 1.35 -25.38
CA THR A 49 11.65 0.43 -24.28
C THR A 49 13.09 0.64 -23.82
N GLN A 50 14.01 0.86 -24.76
CA GLN A 50 15.42 1.17 -24.46
C GLN A 50 15.58 2.40 -23.56
N ILE A 51 14.86 3.49 -23.84
CA ILE A 51 14.93 4.71 -23.01
C ILE A 51 14.48 4.40 -21.57
N PHE A 52 13.37 3.68 -21.40
CA PHE A 52 12.90 3.29 -20.08
C PHE A 52 13.91 2.38 -19.36
N GLU A 53 14.46 1.40 -20.08
CA GLU A 53 15.46 0.46 -19.55
C GLU A 53 16.72 1.19 -19.06
N ASP A 54 17.27 2.09 -19.88
CA ASP A 54 18.44 2.89 -19.56
C ASP A 54 18.22 3.79 -18.32
N HIS A 55 17.04 4.41 -18.22
CA HIS A 55 16.68 5.24 -17.08
C HIS A 55 16.47 4.42 -15.81
N LEU A 56 15.80 3.28 -15.89
CA LEU A 56 15.62 2.40 -14.73
C LEU A 56 16.98 1.86 -14.25
N LEU A 57 17.87 1.48 -15.17
CA LEU A 57 19.26 1.11 -14.84
C LEU A 57 19.99 2.24 -14.10
N ALA A 58 19.94 3.46 -14.64
CA ALA A 58 20.62 4.62 -14.05
C ALA A 58 20.09 4.98 -12.65
N ILE A 59 18.80 4.74 -12.40
CA ILE A 59 18.14 4.96 -11.10
C ILE A 59 18.57 3.88 -10.10
N LEU A 60 18.50 2.59 -10.48
CA LEU A 60 18.74 1.49 -9.56
C LEU A 60 20.22 1.25 -9.28
N LYS A 61 21.11 1.50 -10.26
CA LYS A 61 22.58 1.46 -10.19
C LYS A 61 23.24 0.12 -9.88
N TRP A 62 22.52 -0.86 -9.34
CA TRP A 62 23.02 -2.20 -9.04
C TRP A 62 22.75 -3.26 -10.12
N PRO A 63 21.67 -3.21 -10.93
CA PRO A 63 21.43 -4.23 -11.95
C PRO A 63 22.38 -4.06 -13.14
N ASP A 64 22.72 -5.17 -13.79
CA ASP A 64 23.47 -5.19 -15.04
C ASP A 64 22.56 -4.98 -16.26
N TRP A 65 21.27 -5.32 -16.13
CA TRP A 65 20.28 -5.23 -17.21
C TRP A 65 18.87 -4.91 -16.71
N VAL A 66 18.05 -4.37 -17.62
CA VAL A 66 16.60 -4.25 -17.48
C VAL A 66 15.92 -4.82 -18.72
N ARG A 67 14.76 -5.46 -18.54
CA ARG A 67 13.88 -5.92 -19.61
C ARG A 67 12.43 -5.55 -19.34
N VAL A 68 11.76 -4.96 -20.34
CA VAL A 68 10.37 -4.53 -20.24
C VAL A 68 9.42 -5.54 -20.89
N TYR A 69 8.30 -5.86 -20.23
CA TYR A 69 7.33 -6.85 -20.67
C TYR A 69 5.92 -6.28 -20.70
N ALA A 70 5.08 -6.76 -21.61
CA ALA A 70 3.69 -6.32 -21.69
C ALA A 70 2.87 -6.61 -20.41
N LYS A 71 3.23 -7.62 -19.60
CA LYS A 71 2.52 -7.99 -18.36
C LYS A 71 3.47 -8.66 -17.35
N PRO A 72 3.18 -8.59 -16.03
CA PRO A 72 3.99 -9.26 -14.99
C PRO A 72 4.13 -10.77 -15.18
N SER A 73 3.06 -11.45 -15.63
CA SER A 73 3.11 -12.89 -15.86
C SER A 73 4.12 -13.28 -16.95
N LEU A 74 4.30 -12.43 -17.98
CA LEU A 74 5.29 -12.67 -19.03
C LEU A 74 6.72 -12.49 -18.51
N ALA A 75 6.93 -11.49 -17.66
CA ALA A 75 8.20 -11.25 -16.99
C ALA A 75 8.64 -12.47 -16.15
N VAL A 76 7.75 -12.97 -15.28
CA VAL A 76 8.04 -14.15 -14.44
C VAL A 76 8.30 -15.40 -15.28
N VAL A 77 7.54 -15.60 -16.36
CA VAL A 77 7.77 -16.72 -17.29
C VAL A 77 9.11 -16.59 -18.02
N ALA A 78 9.51 -15.37 -18.41
CA ALA A 78 10.80 -15.14 -19.07
C ALA A 78 11.96 -15.48 -18.14
N VAL A 79 11.91 -15.04 -16.88
CA VAL A 79 12.91 -15.40 -15.86
C VAL A 79 12.95 -16.91 -15.62
N SER A 80 11.79 -17.56 -15.46
CA SER A 80 11.71 -19.02 -15.31
C SER A 80 12.33 -19.78 -16.48
N LYS A 81 12.11 -19.33 -17.73
CA LYS A 81 12.70 -19.93 -18.93
C LYS A 81 14.21 -19.69 -19.00
N TYR A 82 14.65 -18.50 -18.62
CA TYR A 82 16.06 -18.14 -18.56
C TYR A 82 16.83 -19.05 -17.58
N LEU A 83 16.31 -19.30 -16.38
CA LEU A 83 16.94 -20.24 -15.45
C LEU A 83 17.09 -21.64 -16.07
N ARG A 84 16.03 -22.13 -16.75
CA ARG A 84 16.09 -23.43 -17.44
C ARG A 84 17.12 -23.46 -18.57
N SER A 85 17.30 -22.37 -19.31
CA SER A 85 18.30 -22.32 -20.38
C SER A 85 19.74 -22.33 -19.84
N LYS A 86 19.94 -21.91 -18.58
CA LYS A 86 21.19 -22.04 -17.83
C LYS A 86 21.36 -23.42 -17.15
N GLY A 87 20.40 -24.33 -17.31
CA GLY A 87 20.42 -25.65 -16.66
C GLY A 87 19.95 -25.64 -15.20
N GLU A 88 19.42 -24.51 -14.71
CA GLU A 88 18.87 -24.37 -13.37
C GLU A 88 17.37 -24.74 -13.34
N PRO A 89 16.82 -25.16 -12.18
CA PRO A 89 15.39 -25.34 -12.04
C PRO A 89 14.61 -24.04 -12.31
N GLY A 90 13.49 -24.12 -13.02
CA GLY A 90 12.66 -22.95 -13.34
C GLY A 90 11.38 -22.84 -12.49
N GLY A 91 11.18 -23.70 -11.49
CA GLY A 91 9.99 -23.67 -10.64
C GLY A 91 9.93 -22.39 -9.81
N VAL A 92 8.76 -21.76 -9.74
CA VAL A 92 8.54 -20.50 -9.03
C VAL A 92 7.88 -20.77 -7.68
N VAL A 93 8.52 -20.31 -6.61
CA VAL A 93 8.00 -20.30 -5.24
C VAL A 93 7.54 -18.88 -4.92
N TRP A 94 6.29 -18.71 -4.53
CA TRP A 94 5.82 -17.40 -4.05
C TRP A 94 5.98 -17.30 -2.54
N MET A 95 6.66 -16.25 -2.10
CA MET A 95 6.97 -15.98 -0.70
C MET A 95 6.28 -14.68 -0.28
N ALA A 96 5.26 -14.80 0.56
CA ALA A 96 4.56 -13.67 1.16
C ALA A 96 4.73 -13.76 2.68
N PRO A 97 5.86 -13.27 3.24
CA PRO A 97 6.05 -13.22 4.69
C PRO A 97 4.84 -12.49 5.28
N GLY A 98 4.10 -13.11 6.20
CA GLY A 98 2.84 -12.59 6.75
C GLY A 98 1.55 -13.28 6.24
N ALA A 99 1.61 -14.07 5.17
CA ALA A 99 0.43 -14.77 4.61
C ALA A 99 0.37 -16.29 4.90
N GLY A 100 1.24 -16.81 5.77
CA GLY A 100 1.35 -18.24 6.07
C GLY A 100 2.40 -18.96 5.21
N LYS A 101 2.19 -20.26 4.95
CA LYS A 101 3.15 -21.13 4.24
C LYS A 101 3.41 -20.64 2.81
N HIS A 102 4.63 -20.89 2.31
CA HIS A 102 5.01 -20.63 0.92
C HIS A 102 4.16 -21.43 -0.06
N PHE A 103 3.93 -20.85 -1.23
CA PHE A 103 3.28 -21.54 -2.34
C PHE A 103 4.35 -22.11 -3.25
N ASP A 104 4.66 -23.39 -3.05
CA ASP A 104 5.57 -24.13 -3.92
C ASP A 104 5.01 -24.26 -5.34
N PRO A 105 5.89 -24.41 -6.35
CA PRO A 105 5.44 -24.51 -7.73
C PRO A 105 4.53 -25.74 -7.92
N PRO A 106 3.48 -25.63 -8.76
CA PRO A 106 2.59 -26.75 -9.04
C PRO A 106 3.29 -27.89 -9.79
N SER A 107 4.43 -27.62 -10.44
CA SER A 107 5.27 -28.63 -11.09
C SER A 107 6.73 -28.18 -11.25
N GLY A 108 7.64 -29.16 -11.24
CA GLY A 108 9.08 -28.95 -11.38
C GLY A 108 9.79 -28.58 -10.07
N ALA A 109 11.12 -28.73 -10.06
CA ALA A 109 11.93 -28.30 -8.92
C ALA A 109 11.96 -26.76 -8.82
N PRO A 110 11.89 -26.19 -7.61
CA PRO A 110 11.97 -24.75 -7.43
C PRO A 110 13.39 -24.24 -7.73
N GLY A 111 13.47 -23.10 -8.41
CA GLY A 111 14.74 -22.38 -8.61
C GLY A 111 14.61 -20.86 -8.55
N LEU A 112 13.38 -20.34 -8.54
CA LEU A 112 13.09 -18.92 -8.35
C LEU A 112 12.18 -18.72 -7.12
N ALA A 113 12.59 -17.88 -6.20
CA ALA A 113 11.78 -17.35 -5.13
C ALA A 113 11.30 -15.94 -5.50
N VAL A 114 9.97 -15.74 -5.58
CA VAL A 114 9.36 -14.43 -5.78
C VAL A 114 8.88 -13.89 -4.45
N LEU A 115 9.59 -12.89 -3.92
CA LEU A 115 9.35 -12.32 -2.60
C LEU A 115 8.44 -11.09 -2.67
N ARG A 116 7.32 -11.16 -1.94
CA ARG A 116 6.30 -10.10 -1.82
C ARG A 116 6.46 -9.35 -0.50
N ALA A 117 7.33 -8.34 -0.51
CA ALA A 117 7.63 -7.54 0.68
C ALA A 117 6.42 -6.74 1.20
N ASP A 118 5.43 -6.43 0.36
CA ASP A 118 4.18 -5.74 0.76
C ASP A 118 3.30 -6.55 1.72
N TRP A 119 3.55 -7.85 1.88
CA TRP A 119 2.82 -8.71 2.82
C TRP A 119 3.45 -8.78 4.20
N ALA A 120 4.70 -8.32 4.34
CA ALA A 120 5.46 -8.47 5.57
C ALA A 120 4.97 -7.54 6.69
N PRO A 121 4.91 -8.03 7.93
CA PRO A 121 4.70 -7.19 9.11
C PRO A 121 5.84 -6.17 9.31
N GLY A 122 7.06 -6.54 8.94
CA GLY A 122 8.25 -5.69 9.11
C GLY A 122 9.47 -6.18 8.33
N ALA A 123 10.56 -5.41 8.48
CA ALA A 123 11.80 -5.65 7.74
C ALA A 123 12.47 -6.99 8.09
N ALA A 124 12.34 -7.44 9.34
CA ALA A 124 12.95 -8.69 9.81
C ALA A 124 12.37 -9.90 9.06
N GLU A 125 11.05 -9.94 8.89
CA GLU A 125 10.35 -11.01 8.18
C GLU A 125 10.73 -11.03 6.70
N VAL A 126 10.91 -9.86 6.08
CA VAL A 126 11.38 -9.77 4.68
C VAL A 126 12.81 -10.31 4.55
N ARG A 127 13.72 -9.92 5.44
CA ARG A 127 15.12 -10.41 5.42
C ARG A 127 15.23 -11.89 5.70
N ASN A 128 14.40 -12.41 6.62
CA ASN A 128 14.36 -13.83 6.93
C ASN A 128 13.87 -14.64 5.71
N ALA A 129 12.81 -14.17 5.04
CA ALA A 129 12.32 -14.79 3.81
C ALA A 129 13.37 -14.77 2.68
N ALA A 130 14.07 -13.65 2.50
CA ALA A 130 15.18 -13.57 1.55
C ALA A 130 16.32 -14.55 1.89
N SER A 131 16.70 -14.63 3.16
CA SER A 131 17.75 -15.56 3.64
C SER A 131 17.35 -17.02 3.44
N GLU A 132 16.08 -17.36 3.69
CA GLU A 132 15.55 -18.71 3.46
C GLU A 132 15.60 -19.10 1.98
N ALA A 133 15.26 -18.17 1.07
CA ALA A 133 15.35 -18.41 -0.36
C ALA A 133 16.78 -18.82 -0.76
N TYR A 134 17.78 -18.07 -0.29
CA TYR A 134 19.19 -18.39 -0.54
C TYR A 134 19.64 -19.69 0.12
N ALA A 135 19.21 -19.96 1.35
CA ALA A 135 19.51 -21.22 2.04
C ALA A 135 18.94 -22.45 1.29
N ARG A 136 17.87 -22.27 0.53
CA ARG A 136 17.27 -23.29 -0.35
C ARG A 136 17.93 -23.36 -1.73
N GLY A 137 18.95 -22.53 -2.01
CA GLY A 137 19.61 -22.46 -3.31
C GLY A 137 18.74 -21.85 -4.41
N LEU A 138 17.75 -21.01 -4.06
CA LEU A 138 16.88 -20.35 -5.02
C LEU A 138 17.43 -18.97 -5.40
N LYS A 139 17.20 -18.56 -6.65
CA LYS A 139 17.36 -17.17 -7.08
C LYS A 139 16.27 -16.31 -6.47
N LEU A 140 16.63 -15.13 -5.97
CA LEU A 140 15.69 -14.20 -5.34
C LEU A 140 15.26 -13.12 -6.33
N LEU A 141 13.96 -13.07 -6.60
CA LEU A 141 13.31 -11.96 -7.30
C LEU A 141 12.36 -11.24 -6.33
N VAL A 142 12.63 -9.98 -6.03
CA VAL A 142 11.73 -9.16 -5.20
C VAL A 142 10.68 -8.52 -6.09
N ASP A 143 9.41 -8.79 -5.81
CA ASP A 143 8.29 -8.18 -6.52
C ASP A 143 7.97 -6.81 -5.91
N GLU A 144 8.53 -5.79 -6.55
CA GLU A 144 8.37 -4.36 -6.28
C GLU A 144 7.10 -3.78 -6.94
N SER A 145 6.17 -4.62 -7.43
CA SER A 145 4.92 -4.13 -8.05
C SER A 145 4.16 -3.19 -7.12
N THR A 146 4.14 -3.47 -5.82
CA THR A 146 3.56 -2.55 -4.85
C THR A 146 4.64 -1.67 -4.21
N THR A 147 5.71 -2.22 -3.67
CA THR A 147 6.67 -1.45 -2.84
C THR A 147 7.60 -0.51 -3.61
N GLY A 148 7.73 -0.71 -4.93
CA GLY A 148 8.69 -0.01 -5.77
C GLY A 148 8.55 1.50 -5.68
N PHE A 149 9.66 2.17 -5.35
CA PHE A 149 9.75 3.63 -5.20
C PHE A 149 8.90 4.25 -4.09
N ARG A 150 8.12 3.46 -3.33
CA ARG A 150 7.23 3.98 -2.28
C ARG A 150 7.92 4.02 -0.91
N LEU A 151 8.69 2.98 -0.59
CA LEU A 151 9.37 2.88 0.70
C LEU A 151 10.71 3.63 0.71
N ALA A 152 11.39 3.66 -0.43
CA ALA A 152 12.64 4.36 -0.69
C ALA A 152 12.84 4.51 -2.21
N PRO A 153 13.78 5.34 -2.69
CA PRO A 153 14.11 5.45 -4.12
C PRO A 153 14.45 4.11 -4.80
N GLY A 154 15.01 3.15 -4.06
CA GLY A 154 15.27 1.77 -4.51
C GLY A 154 14.22 0.76 -4.07
N GLY A 155 13.01 1.20 -3.69
CA GLY A 155 11.91 0.33 -3.28
C GLY A 155 12.11 -0.37 -1.93
N ALA A 156 11.43 -1.51 -1.75
CA ALA A 156 11.61 -2.37 -0.58
C ALA A 156 13.04 -2.89 -0.46
N CYS A 157 13.73 -3.12 -1.58
CA CYS A 157 15.11 -3.59 -1.56
C CYS A 157 16.01 -2.62 -0.79
N GLN A 158 15.94 -1.32 -1.10
CA GLN A 158 16.68 -0.31 -0.34
C GLN A 158 16.12 -0.14 1.08
N ALA A 159 14.79 -0.08 1.26
CA ALA A 159 14.19 0.18 2.58
C ALA A 159 14.46 -0.94 3.61
N PHE A 160 14.58 -2.18 3.14
CA PHE A 160 14.79 -3.36 3.97
C PHE A 160 16.18 -3.96 3.84
N ASP A 161 17.10 -3.31 3.14
CA ASP A 161 18.50 -3.76 2.96
C ASP A 161 18.58 -5.19 2.38
N LEU A 162 17.95 -5.37 1.21
CA LEU A 162 17.96 -6.61 0.46
C LEU A 162 18.93 -6.50 -0.71
N SER A 163 19.61 -7.60 -1.03
CA SER A 163 20.47 -7.74 -2.22
C SER A 163 19.95 -8.87 -3.11
N PRO A 164 18.82 -8.67 -3.81
CA PRO A 164 18.23 -9.73 -4.63
C PRO A 164 19.02 -9.97 -5.92
N ASP A 165 18.83 -11.14 -6.55
CA ASP A 165 19.34 -11.38 -7.90
C ASP A 165 18.57 -10.53 -8.93
N MET A 166 17.27 -10.33 -8.69
CA MET A 166 16.36 -9.63 -9.58
C MET A 166 15.29 -8.82 -8.84
N VAL A 167 14.73 -7.83 -9.50
CA VAL A 167 13.51 -7.12 -9.07
C VAL A 167 12.50 -7.09 -10.19
N LEU A 168 11.22 -7.18 -9.83
CA LEU A 168 10.09 -7.03 -10.75
C LEU A 168 9.30 -5.78 -10.38
N PHE A 169 9.16 -4.87 -11.32
CA PHE A 169 8.19 -3.79 -11.25
C PHE A 169 6.94 -4.14 -12.06
N GLY A 170 5.79 -3.77 -11.54
CA GLY A 170 4.50 -4.14 -12.10
C GLY A 170 3.66 -2.97 -12.61
N PRO A 171 2.34 -3.19 -12.77
CA PRO A 171 1.41 -2.24 -13.36
C PRO A 171 1.34 -0.89 -12.64
N SER A 172 1.70 -0.85 -11.35
CA SER A 172 1.65 0.37 -10.56
C SER A 172 2.53 1.48 -11.10
N LEU A 173 3.66 1.15 -11.74
CA LEU A 173 4.50 2.12 -12.45
C LEU A 173 3.81 2.66 -13.70
N ALA A 174 2.94 1.91 -14.35
CA ALA A 174 2.20 2.33 -15.54
C ALA A 174 0.76 2.77 -15.23
N GLY A 175 0.51 3.32 -14.03
CA GLY A 175 -0.83 3.80 -13.62
C GLY A 175 -1.90 2.70 -13.56
N GLY A 176 -1.51 1.42 -13.43
CA GLY A 176 -2.38 0.26 -13.45
C GLY A 176 -2.54 -0.42 -14.81
N ARG A 177 -1.86 0.06 -15.87
CA ARG A 177 -1.92 -0.53 -17.21
C ARG A 177 -1.04 -1.79 -17.32
N ASP A 178 -1.34 -2.61 -18.31
CA ASP A 178 -0.54 -3.78 -18.70
C ASP A 178 0.93 -3.36 -18.96
N PHE A 179 1.80 -3.65 -17.99
CA PHE A 179 3.22 -3.32 -17.99
C PHE A 179 3.95 -4.15 -16.93
N ALA A 180 5.21 -4.49 -17.20
CA ALA A 180 6.18 -4.94 -16.20
C ALA A 180 7.61 -4.61 -16.64
N ALA A 181 8.52 -4.50 -15.68
CA ALA A 181 9.95 -4.44 -15.94
C ALA A 181 10.68 -5.35 -14.96
N VAL A 182 11.67 -6.10 -15.44
CA VAL A 182 12.59 -6.88 -14.60
C VAL A 182 13.96 -6.27 -14.71
N ALA A 183 14.64 -6.11 -13.59
CA ALA A 183 16.05 -5.76 -13.55
C ALA A 183 16.81 -6.85 -12.78
N GLY A 184 18.04 -7.15 -13.16
CA GLY A 184 18.83 -8.15 -12.46
C GLY A 184 20.32 -8.06 -12.71
N VAL A 185 21.07 -8.89 -11.98
CA VAL A 185 22.51 -9.11 -12.21
C VAL A 185 22.74 -10.23 -13.23
N GLY A 186 23.91 -10.23 -13.87
CA GLY A 186 24.34 -11.24 -14.84
C GLY A 186 23.77 -11.01 -16.24
N ASP A 187 23.46 -12.11 -16.95
CA ASP A 187 22.87 -12.00 -18.30
C ASP A 187 21.34 -11.83 -18.24
N PRO A 188 20.73 -11.04 -19.13
CA PRO A 188 19.27 -10.91 -19.23
C PRO A 188 18.60 -12.16 -19.83
N PRO A 189 17.30 -12.37 -19.57
CA PRO A 189 16.45 -13.21 -20.42
C PRO A 189 16.39 -12.70 -21.87
N ASP A 190 15.96 -13.57 -22.78
CA ASP A 190 15.71 -13.19 -24.17
C ASP A 190 14.72 -12.02 -24.29
N GLU A 191 14.83 -11.28 -25.40
CA GLU A 191 13.93 -10.18 -25.71
C GLU A 191 12.45 -10.63 -25.71
N PRO A 192 11.55 -9.83 -25.12
CA PRO A 192 10.14 -10.19 -25.10
C PRO A 192 9.53 -10.12 -26.49
N ALA A 193 8.83 -11.18 -26.88
CA ALA A 193 8.06 -11.21 -28.13
C ALA A 193 6.94 -10.14 -28.18
N LYS A 194 6.51 -9.62 -27.02
CA LYS A 194 5.47 -8.59 -26.92
C LYS A 194 5.85 -7.50 -25.95
N GLN A 195 5.96 -6.29 -26.50
CA GLN A 195 6.19 -5.07 -25.76
C GLN A 195 4.89 -4.48 -25.17
N PRO A 196 4.97 -3.66 -24.11
CA PRO A 196 3.82 -2.90 -23.62
C PRO A 196 3.23 -2.00 -24.71
N LYS A 197 1.97 -1.59 -24.51
CA LYS A 197 1.39 -0.54 -25.34
C LYS A 197 2.14 0.77 -25.11
N GLN A 198 2.26 1.58 -26.17
CA GLN A 198 2.98 2.85 -26.12
C GLN A 198 2.48 3.79 -25.00
N GLU A 199 1.17 3.81 -24.77
CA GLU A 199 0.55 4.59 -23.69
C GLU A 199 1.02 4.13 -22.29
N ALA A 200 1.14 2.81 -22.07
CA ALA A 200 1.59 2.25 -20.80
C ALA A 200 3.07 2.54 -20.57
N LEU A 201 3.89 2.43 -21.61
CA LEU A 201 5.32 2.72 -21.55
C LEU A 201 5.60 4.21 -21.31
N ALA A 202 4.90 5.10 -22.01
CA ALA A 202 5.04 6.55 -21.81
C ALA A 202 4.62 6.99 -20.40
N LEU A 203 3.56 6.36 -19.87
CA LEU A 203 3.10 6.60 -18.50
C LEU A 203 4.09 6.05 -17.48
N ALA A 204 4.63 4.85 -17.70
CA ALA A 204 5.66 4.25 -16.86
C ALA A 204 6.90 5.12 -16.74
N GLU A 205 7.37 5.65 -17.86
CA GLU A 205 8.52 6.56 -17.91
C GLU A 205 8.28 7.84 -17.10
N ALA A 206 7.14 8.50 -17.32
CA ALA A 206 6.85 9.74 -16.62
C ALA A 206 6.67 9.54 -15.10
N ILE A 207 6.07 8.41 -14.71
CA ILE A 207 5.95 8.02 -13.30
C ILE A 207 7.32 7.71 -12.72
N LEU A 208 8.17 6.94 -13.41
CA LEU A 208 9.49 6.54 -12.95
C LEU A 208 10.35 7.75 -12.54
N VAL A 209 10.43 8.76 -13.43
CA VAL A 209 11.22 9.99 -13.21
C VAL A 209 10.80 10.76 -11.95
N ARG A 210 9.54 10.64 -11.54
CA ARG A 210 9.01 11.30 -10.33
C ARG A 210 9.04 10.38 -9.11
N ALA A 211 8.67 9.12 -9.27
CA ALA A 211 8.63 8.14 -8.19
C ALA A 211 10.02 7.88 -7.61
N ALA A 212 11.06 7.85 -8.46
CA ALA A 212 12.43 7.60 -8.05
C ALA A 212 13.10 8.73 -7.24
N ARG A 213 12.42 9.87 -7.07
CA ARG A 213 13.01 10.99 -6.34
C ARG A 213 12.94 10.76 -4.82
N PRO A 214 14.00 11.08 -4.06
CA PRO A 214 14.01 10.91 -2.61
C PRO A 214 12.85 11.58 -1.88
N GLU A 215 12.44 12.77 -2.34
CA GLU A 215 11.31 13.51 -1.77
C GLU A 215 10.00 12.73 -1.91
N THR A 216 9.80 11.97 -2.98
CA THR A 216 8.55 11.23 -3.20
C THR A 216 8.36 10.17 -2.12
N ALA A 217 9.40 9.41 -1.79
CA ALA A 217 9.34 8.42 -0.71
C ALA A 217 9.16 9.09 0.67
N ALA A 218 9.80 10.24 0.89
CA ALA A 218 9.64 11.01 2.12
C ALA A 218 8.20 11.54 2.26
N ASP A 219 7.60 12.06 1.19
CA ASP A 219 6.22 12.53 1.14
C ASP A 219 5.23 11.40 1.40
N GLN A 220 5.47 10.21 0.83
CA GLN A 220 4.66 9.02 1.13
C GLN A 220 4.69 8.65 2.61
N ALA A 221 5.87 8.67 3.24
CA ALA A 221 5.97 8.44 4.67
C ALA A 221 5.32 9.56 5.51
N GLY A 222 5.35 10.80 5.04
CA GLY A 222 4.67 11.95 5.64
C GLY A 222 3.14 11.81 5.61
N LEU A 223 2.56 11.45 4.46
CA LEU A 223 1.14 11.13 4.32
C LEU A 223 0.75 9.99 5.25
N GLY A 224 1.62 8.98 5.35
CA GLY A 224 1.45 7.85 6.25
C GLY A 224 1.39 8.27 7.71
N ARG A 225 2.32 9.14 8.14
CA ARG A 225 2.30 9.72 9.48
C ARG A 225 0.97 10.45 9.76
N ILE A 226 0.50 11.29 8.84
CA ILE A 226 -0.76 12.05 8.99
C ILE A 226 -1.94 11.09 9.16
N PHE A 227 -2.04 10.09 8.27
CA PHE A 227 -3.08 9.07 8.33
C PHE A 227 -3.06 8.31 9.67
N LEU A 228 -1.89 7.84 10.09
CA LEU A 228 -1.73 7.03 11.31
C LEU A 228 -1.97 7.83 12.59
N ILE A 229 -1.59 9.12 12.63
CA ILE A 229 -1.92 10.02 13.75
C ILE A 229 -3.44 10.12 13.89
N GLY A 230 -4.15 10.42 12.80
CA GLY A 230 -5.61 10.51 12.82
C GLY A 230 -6.26 9.19 13.23
N LEU A 231 -5.82 8.08 12.63
CA LEU A 231 -6.33 6.74 12.95
C LEU A 231 -6.15 6.41 14.43
N ASN A 232 -4.93 6.54 14.96
CA ASN A 232 -4.63 6.24 16.36
C ASN A 232 -5.44 7.15 17.30
N TYR A 233 -5.51 8.45 16.99
CA TYR A 233 -6.18 9.44 17.82
C TYR A 233 -7.68 9.18 17.92
N PHE A 234 -8.37 9.03 16.79
CA PHE A 234 -9.82 8.86 16.78
C PHE A 234 -10.24 7.46 17.22
N SER A 235 -9.48 6.41 16.90
CA SER A 235 -9.71 5.08 17.48
C SER A 235 -9.58 5.12 18.99
N ALA A 236 -8.57 5.79 19.56
CA ALA A 236 -8.44 5.93 21.01
C ALA A 236 -9.61 6.72 21.63
N ARG A 237 -10.01 7.86 21.03
CA ARG A 237 -11.18 8.63 21.47
C ARG A 237 -12.49 7.84 21.41
N ALA A 238 -12.59 6.92 20.46
CA ALA A 238 -13.75 6.05 20.28
C ALA A 238 -13.70 4.77 21.15
N GLY A 239 -12.58 4.46 21.80
CA GLY A 239 -12.39 3.21 22.55
C GLY A 239 -12.18 1.98 21.65
N LEU A 240 -11.56 2.17 20.48
CA LEU A 240 -11.38 1.19 19.41
C LEU A 240 -9.91 0.80 19.17
N SER A 241 -8.99 1.16 20.07
CA SER A 241 -7.54 0.94 19.89
C SER A 241 -7.16 -0.52 19.65
N ASP A 242 -7.90 -1.48 20.23
CA ASP A 242 -7.68 -2.92 20.02
C ASP A 242 -8.54 -3.51 18.89
N GLU A 243 -9.44 -2.71 18.32
CA GLU A 243 -10.43 -3.12 17.33
C GLU A 243 -10.03 -2.75 15.90
N VAL A 244 -9.22 -1.68 15.77
CA VAL A 244 -8.59 -1.21 14.53
C VAL A 244 -7.14 -0.85 14.84
N SER A 245 -6.22 -1.72 14.42
CA SER A 245 -4.78 -1.60 14.62
C SER A 245 -4.06 -1.50 13.28
N TRP A 246 -2.74 -1.26 13.32
CA TRP A 246 -1.92 -1.26 12.12
C TRP A 246 -0.49 -1.73 12.41
N GLU A 247 0.20 -2.14 11.35
CA GLU A 247 1.61 -2.52 11.35
C GLU A 247 2.31 -2.09 10.05
N GLY A 248 3.62 -2.30 9.97
CA GLY A 248 4.42 -2.04 8.77
C GLY A 248 4.96 -0.61 8.68
N PRO A 249 5.57 -0.26 7.53
CA PRO A 249 6.16 1.05 7.31
C PRO A 249 5.08 2.13 7.14
N HIS A 250 5.37 3.36 7.56
CA HIS A 250 4.40 4.47 7.49
C HIS A 250 3.92 4.74 6.06
N ALA A 251 4.80 4.60 5.05
CA ALA A 251 4.47 4.82 3.65
C ALA A 251 3.56 3.72 3.05
N LEU A 252 3.35 2.61 3.76
CA LEU A 252 2.55 1.48 3.29
C LEU A 252 1.98 0.70 4.50
N PRO A 253 1.15 1.33 5.35
CA PRO A 253 0.69 0.69 6.57
C PRO A 253 -0.35 -0.37 6.26
N ARG A 254 -0.34 -1.44 7.07
CA ARG A 254 -1.31 -2.52 7.00
C ARG A 254 -2.24 -2.44 8.20
N LEU A 255 -3.52 -2.22 7.95
CA LEU A 255 -4.58 -2.25 8.94
C LEU A 255 -4.96 -3.68 9.30
N SER A 256 -5.29 -3.88 10.57
CA SER A 256 -5.74 -5.13 11.17
C SER A 256 -6.77 -4.85 12.27
N GLY A 257 -7.29 -5.89 12.92
CA GLY A 257 -8.22 -5.76 14.04
C GLY A 257 -9.59 -6.40 13.78
N LYS A 258 -10.31 -6.71 14.87
CA LYS A 258 -11.56 -7.51 14.81
C LYS A 258 -12.69 -6.78 14.10
N ARG A 259 -12.68 -5.44 14.11
CA ARG A 259 -13.72 -4.61 13.49
C ARG A 259 -13.23 -3.84 12.28
N LEU A 260 -12.07 -4.21 11.74
CA LEU A 260 -11.47 -3.58 10.57
C LEU A 260 -12.47 -3.46 9.41
N TRP A 261 -13.14 -4.53 9.02
CA TRP A 261 -14.05 -4.50 7.88
C TRP A 261 -15.21 -3.52 8.06
N ALA A 262 -15.78 -3.43 9.26
CA ALA A 262 -16.81 -2.44 9.57
C ALA A 262 -16.24 -1.01 9.52
N PHE A 263 -15.02 -0.80 10.02
CA PHE A 263 -14.32 0.47 9.89
C PHE A 263 -14.09 0.86 8.43
N LEU A 264 -13.63 -0.05 7.57
CA LEU A 264 -13.37 0.22 6.15
C LEU A 264 -14.64 0.65 5.40
N GLU A 265 -15.78 -0.01 5.66
CA GLU A 265 -17.06 0.39 5.06
C GLU A 265 -17.53 1.76 5.56
N LEU A 266 -17.44 2.03 6.86
CA LEU A 266 -17.78 3.35 7.40
C LEU A 266 -16.86 4.45 6.85
N ALA A 267 -15.55 4.18 6.77
CA ALA A 267 -14.57 5.10 6.20
C ALA A 267 -14.89 5.43 4.73
N LYS A 268 -15.29 4.43 3.95
CA LYS A 268 -15.72 4.60 2.56
C LYS A 268 -16.95 5.50 2.45
N GLU A 269 -17.93 5.34 3.35
CA GLU A 269 -19.11 6.23 3.41
C GLU A 269 -18.75 7.66 3.80
N GLU A 270 -17.72 7.86 4.63
CA GLU A 270 -17.15 9.18 4.93
C GLU A 270 -16.24 9.71 3.80
N GLY A 271 -16.15 8.99 2.68
CA GLY A 271 -15.43 9.42 1.49
C GLY A 271 -13.92 9.14 1.51
N ILE A 272 -13.46 8.16 2.28
CA ILE A 272 -12.10 7.61 2.16
C ILE A 272 -12.15 6.09 1.96
N ALA A 273 -11.94 5.64 0.73
CA ALA A 273 -11.90 4.22 0.42
C ALA A 273 -10.56 3.61 0.88
N LEU A 274 -10.62 2.52 1.65
CA LEU A 274 -9.48 1.87 2.28
C LEU A 274 -9.49 0.36 2.00
N ASN A 275 -8.30 -0.23 1.90
CA ASN A 275 -8.06 -1.67 1.97
C ASN A 275 -7.19 -1.96 3.21
N PRO A 276 -7.08 -3.23 3.65
CA PRO A 276 -6.14 -3.57 4.72
C PRO A 276 -4.72 -3.09 4.43
N LEU A 277 -4.22 -3.21 3.20
CA LEU A 277 -2.99 -2.53 2.79
C LEU A 277 -3.36 -1.15 2.24
N VAL A 278 -2.99 -0.09 2.96
CA VAL A 278 -3.34 1.29 2.60
C VAL A 278 -2.36 1.80 1.55
N ILE A 279 -2.86 2.20 0.38
CA ILE A 279 -2.06 2.84 -0.66
C ILE A 279 -2.35 4.34 -0.64
N LEU A 280 -1.47 5.11 0.01
CA LEU A 280 -1.64 6.56 0.15
C LEU A 280 -1.60 7.23 -1.23
N ASP A 281 -2.55 8.12 -1.50
CA ASP A 281 -2.57 8.85 -2.76
C ASP A 281 -1.41 9.87 -2.80
N ALA A 282 -0.37 9.56 -3.57
CA ALA A 282 0.78 10.44 -3.80
C ALA A 282 0.43 11.75 -4.52
N SER A 283 -0.83 11.91 -4.91
CA SER A 283 -1.37 13.10 -5.54
C SER A 283 -1.88 14.14 -4.53
N LEU A 284 -2.03 13.77 -3.24
CA LEU A 284 -2.45 14.61 -2.13
C LEU A 284 -1.26 15.40 -1.55
N ASP A 285 -1.44 16.72 -1.40
CA ASP A 285 -0.44 17.59 -0.76
C ASP A 285 -0.41 17.36 0.75
N LEU A 286 0.78 17.25 1.34
CA LEU A 286 0.98 17.04 2.77
C LEU A 286 0.31 18.12 3.62
N LYS A 287 0.24 19.36 3.14
CA LYS A 287 -0.35 20.48 3.90
C LYS A 287 -1.88 20.37 3.99
N ASP A 288 -2.51 19.83 2.95
CA ASP A 288 -3.97 19.70 2.82
C ASP A 288 -4.45 18.34 3.36
N ALA A 289 -3.53 17.39 3.53
CA ALA A 289 -3.83 16.02 3.95
C ALA A 289 -4.55 15.91 5.32
N PRO A 290 -4.22 16.68 6.38
CA PRO A 290 -4.94 16.60 7.64
C PRO A 290 -6.43 16.92 7.50
N GLU A 291 -6.76 18.02 6.83
CA GLU A 291 -8.14 18.45 6.59
C GLU A 291 -8.90 17.48 5.68
N ALA A 292 -8.22 16.85 4.73
CA ALA A 292 -8.82 15.84 3.87
C ALA A 292 -9.02 14.48 4.59
N ILE A 293 -8.10 14.05 5.45
CA ILE A 293 -8.11 12.69 6.01
C ILE A 293 -8.86 12.63 7.35
N TRP A 294 -8.55 13.54 8.27
CA TRP A 294 -8.94 13.41 9.67
C TRP A 294 -10.44 13.48 9.93
N PRO A 295 -11.24 14.38 9.30
CA PRO A 295 -12.69 14.38 9.53
C PRO A 295 -13.34 13.06 9.15
N ARG A 296 -12.82 12.39 8.11
CA ARG A 296 -13.32 11.10 7.64
C ARG A 296 -13.02 9.98 8.63
N LEU A 297 -11.79 9.93 9.15
CA LEU A 297 -11.39 8.97 10.18
C LEU A 297 -12.13 9.22 11.50
N ALA A 298 -12.34 10.48 11.88
CA ALA A 298 -13.07 10.86 13.09
C ALA A 298 -14.50 10.33 13.04
N ARG A 299 -15.22 10.62 11.95
CA ARG A 299 -16.60 10.21 11.75
C ARG A 299 -16.73 8.68 11.62
N ALA A 300 -15.84 8.03 10.89
CA ALA A 300 -15.82 6.55 10.80
C ALA A 300 -15.62 5.90 12.18
N SER A 301 -14.68 6.43 12.99
CA SER A 301 -14.42 5.94 14.35
C SER A 301 -15.60 6.20 15.29
N ALA A 302 -16.19 7.40 15.25
CA ALA A 302 -17.36 7.75 16.04
C ALA A 302 -18.55 6.84 15.71
N ARG A 303 -18.78 6.56 14.42
CA ARG A 303 -19.85 5.65 13.98
C ARG A 303 -19.59 4.20 14.40
N LEU A 304 -18.35 3.73 14.30
CA LEU A 304 -18.00 2.36 14.70
C LEU A 304 -18.21 2.12 16.20
N LYS A 305 -17.97 3.15 17.04
CA LYS A 305 -18.23 3.08 18.49
C LYS A 305 -19.66 2.66 18.83
N PHE A 306 -20.65 3.09 18.05
CA PHE A 306 -22.07 2.84 18.32
C PHE A 306 -22.68 1.73 17.46
N LEU A 307 -21.89 1.12 16.57
CA LEU A 307 -22.31 -0.05 15.82
C LEU A 307 -22.27 -1.29 16.74
N PRO A 308 -23.38 -2.03 16.93
CA PRO A 308 -23.37 -3.29 17.68
C PRO A 308 -22.43 -4.33 17.04
N GLN A 309 -21.75 -5.14 17.85
CA GLN A 309 -20.88 -6.20 17.35
C GLN A 309 -21.73 -7.30 16.68
N GLY A 310 -21.50 -7.56 15.39
CA GLY A 310 -22.19 -8.62 14.64
C GLY A 310 -23.39 -8.18 13.81
N GLU A 311 -23.74 -6.89 13.80
CA GLU A 311 -24.83 -6.34 12.97
C GLU A 311 -24.31 -5.58 11.73
N LYS A 312 -25.18 -5.42 10.72
CA LYS A 312 -24.88 -4.60 9.53
C LYS A 312 -24.72 -3.13 9.92
N ALA A 313 -23.82 -2.42 9.24
CA ALA A 313 -23.66 -0.98 9.39
C ALA A 313 -25.00 -0.25 9.19
N PRO A 314 -25.35 0.76 10.03
CA PRO A 314 -26.54 1.57 9.82
C PRO A 314 -26.42 2.30 8.48
N LEU A 315 -27.54 2.39 7.75
CA LEU A 315 -27.60 2.93 6.38
C LEU A 315 -27.33 4.45 6.30
N GLY A 316 -27.13 5.13 7.44
CA GLY A 316 -26.75 6.55 7.50
C GLY A 316 -26.67 7.14 8.91
N TRP A 317 -26.25 8.41 9.00
CA TRP A 317 -26.05 9.15 10.27
C TRP A 317 -27.33 9.30 11.09
N THR A 318 -28.49 9.44 10.45
CA THR A 318 -29.79 9.60 11.11
C THR A 318 -30.13 8.40 12.00
N ASP A 319 -29.73 7.19 11.60
CA ASP A 319 -29.92 5.95 12.37
C ASP A 319 -28.91 5.81 13.51
N ALA A 320 -27.68 6.30 13.33
CA ALA A 320 -26.66 6.32 14.38
C ALA A 320 -26.91 7.42 15.44
N ALA A 321 -27.48 8.57 15.03
CA ALA A 321 -27.83 9.69 15.88
C ALA A 321 -28.92 9.35 16.91
N ALA A 322 -29.84 8.44 16.56
CA ALA A 322 -30.89 7.98 17.46
C ALA A 322 -30.34 7.18 18.66
N ASN A 323 -29.23 6.45 18.45
CA ASN A 323 -28.59 5.62 19.47
C ASN A 323 -27.47 6.34 20.26
N THR A 324 -27.12 7.57 19.89
CA THR A 324 -26.00 8.35 20.47
C THR A 324 -26.43 9.48 21.39
N ARG A 325 -27.73 9.73 21.56
CA ARG A 325 -28.20 10.61 22.63
C ARG A 325 -27.96 9.91 23.97
N CYS A 326 -26.86 10.31 24.61
CA CYS A 326 -26.60 10.13 26.03
C CYS A 326 -27.92 10.33 26.79
N GLN A 327 -28.56 9.24 27.22
CA GLN A 327 -29.72 9.33 28.10
C GLN A 327 -29.22 10.08 29.34
N ARG A 328 -29.80 11.24 29.62
CA ARG A 328 -29.42 11.98 30.83
C ARG A 328 -29.71 11.06 32.01
N VAL A 329 -28.86 11.10 33.04
CA VAL A 329 -29.06 10.31 34.26
C VAL A 329 -30.48 10.52 34.83
N ASP A 330 -31.06 11.71 34.62
CA ASP A 330 -32.44 12.03 34.97
C ASP A 330 -33.49 11.13 34.28
N ASP A 331 -33.27 10.69 33.05
CA ASP A 331 -34.18 9.81 32.31
C ASP A 331 -34.12 8.36 32.84
N ILE A 332 -32.95 7.91 33.31
CA ILE A 332 -32.75 6.61 33.98
C ILE A 332 -33.38 6.64 35.38
N LEU A 333 -33.23 7.74 36.12
CA LEU A 333 -33.84 7.87 37.45
C LEU A 333 -35.38 7.96 37.38
N ASN A 334 -35.93 8.52 36.30
CA ASN A 334 -37.38 8.57 36.09
C ASN A 334 -37.96 7.23 35.64
N SER A 335 -37.20 6.38 34.93
CA SER A 335 -37.68 5.04 34.55
C SER A 335 -37.71 4.06 35.73
N ILE A 336 -36.82 4.23 36.72
CA ILE A 336 -36.81 3.44 37.96
C ILE A 336 -37.95 3.84 38.92
N LYS A 337 -38.42 5.09 38.88
CA LYS A 337 -39.52 5.58 39.74
C LYS A 337 -40.92 5.17 39.28
N ASN A 338 -41.07 4.66 38.06
CA ASN A 338 -42.36 4.27 37.49
C ASN A 338 -42.57 2.74 37.47
N THR A 339 -41.83 2.00 38.30
CA THR A 339 -41.92 0.53 38.39
C THR A 339 -42.44 -0.01 39.73
N ASP A 340 -43.24 0.79 40.44
CA ASP A 340 -44.12 0.33 41.54
C ASP A 340 -45.60 0.46 41.14
#